data_AF-A0A669QK61-F1
#
_entry.id   AF-A0A669QK61-F1
#
_cell.length_a   1.000
_cell.length_b   1.000
_cell.length_c   1.000
_cell.angle_alpha   90.00
_cell.angle_beta   90.00
_cell.angle_gamma   90.00
#
_symmetry.space_group_name_H-M   'P 1'
#
loop_
_entity.id
_entity.type
_entity.pdbx_description
1 polymer ?
#
loop_
_entity_poly.entity_id
_entity_poly.type
_entity_poly.pdbx_seq_one_letter_code
_entity_poly.pdbx_strand_id
1 'polypeptide(L)'
;VPESGPTLYPLTPYCSHVEGDTNVTIGFLVTSFIPPPVSVTCATVGSPVETTLPVVTSGGYYSLTTAVTLPLEEVCHTELTCRAQHEATGANVRENGP
;
A
#
# COMPACT_ATOMS: atom_id res chain seq x y z
N VAL A 1 -25.10 9.02 4.12
CA VAL A 1 -24.60 7.78 3.49
C VAL A 1 -23.54 7.22 4.43
N PRO A 2 -23.49 5.91 4.72
CA PRO A 2 -22.44 5.37 5.57
C PRO A 2 -21.07 5.61 4.95
N GLU A 3 -20.12 6.03 5.79
CA GLU A 3 -18.75 6.37 5.39
C GLU A 3 -17.77 5.73 6.38
N SER A 4 -16.65 5.23 5.86
CA SER A 4 -15.59 4.63 6.67
C SER A 4 -14.24 4.89 6.03
N GLY A 5 -13.27 5.28 6.85
CA GLY A 5 -11.92 5.63 6.41
C GLY A 5 -11.07 4.39 6.12
N PRO A 6 -10.03 4.52 5.28
CA PRO A 6 -9.13 3.43 4.97
C PRO A 6 -8.24 3.08 6.16
N THR A 7 -7.87 1.80 6.26
CA THR A 7 -6.76 1.33 7.10
C THR A 7 -5.64 0.82 6.21
N LEU A 8 -4.40 1.20 6.50
CA LEU A 8 -3.19 0.80 5.77
C LEU A 8 -2.46 -0.31 6.53
N TYR A 9 -2.01 -1.32 5.81
CA TYR A 9 -1.14 -2.38 6.33
C TYR A 9 0.06 -2.57 5.40
N PRO A 10 1.30 -2.52 5.91
CA PRO A 10 2.48 -2.77 5.10
C PRO A 10 2.55 -4.25 4.71
N LEU A 11 2.88 -4.52 3.45
CA LEU A 11 3.14 -5.83 2.88
C LEU A 11 4.62 -5.87 2.51
N THR A 12 5.47 -6.20 3.48
CA THR A 12 6.92 -6.20 3.27
C THR A 12 7.52 -7.60 3.39
N PRO A 13 8.51 -7.91 2.54
CA PRO A 13 9.27 -9.15 2.64
C PRO A 13 10.15 -9.10 3.88
N TYR A 14 10.44 -10.28 4.43
CA TYR A 14 11.44 -10.40 5.48
C TYR A 14 12.82 -10.54 4.82
N CYS A 15 13.64 -9.49 4.90
CA CYS A 15 14.91 -9.38 4.18
C CYS A 15 15.89 -10.54 4.40
N SER A 16 15.85 -11.21 5.56
CA SER A 16 16.70 -12.39 5.84
C SER A 16 16.12 -13.72 5.35
N HIS A 17 14.96 -13.70 4.68
CA HIS A 17 14.34 -14.89 4.06
C HIS A 17 14.38 -14.86 2.53
N VAL A 18 15.03 -13.85 1.94
CA VAL A 18 15.14 -13.68 0.50
C VAL A 18 16.48 -14.26 0.04
N GLU A 19 16.65 -15.59 0.09
CA GLU A 19 17.86 -16.24 -0.41
C GLU A 19 17.74 -16.50 -1.93
N GLY A 20 18.54 -15.79 -2.72
CA GLY A 20 18.69 -16.04 -4.16
C GLY A 20 17.82 -15.20 -5.09
N ASP A 21 16.85 -14.42 -4.58
CA ASP A 21 16.07 -13.48 -5.39
C ASP A 21 16.77 -12.12 -5.49
N THR A 22 16.84 -11.57 -6.70
CA THR A 22 17.41 -10.24 -6.96
C THR A 22 16.39 -9.11 -6.82
N ASN A 23 15.10 -9.43 -6.93
CA ASN A 23 14.00 -8.47 -6.87
C ASN A 23 12.93 -8.96 -5.87
N VAL A 24 12.35 -8.03 -5.13
CA VAL A 24 11.27 -8.31 -4.19
C VAL A 24 10.10 -7.35 -4.40
N THR A 25 8.89 -7.85 -4.14
CA THR A 25 7.67 -7.05 -4.18
C THR A 25 7.33 -6.57 -2.78
N ILE A 26 7.18 -5.26 -2.63
CA ILE A 26 6.71 -4.61 -1.41
C ILE A 26 5.44 -3.83 -1.71
N GLY A 27 4.60 -3.61 -0.71
CA GLY A 27 3.33 -2.93 -0.96
C GLY A 27 2.56 -2.58 0.29
N PHE A 28 1.32 -2.14 0.08
CA PHE A 28 0.36 -1.87 1.14
C PHE A 28 -1.01 -2.40 0.76
N LEU A 29 -1.66 -3.00 1.75
CA LEU A 29 -3.08 -3.30 1.70
C LEU A 29 -3.86 -2.14 2.31
N VAL A 30 -4.84 -1.63 1.58
CA VAL A 30 -5.77 -0.61 2.05
C VAL A 30 -7.15 -1.23 2.16
N THR A 31 -7.76 -1.16 3.35
CA THR A 31 -9.04 -1.84 3.64
C THR A 31 -10.05 -0.94 4.31
N SER A 32 -11.26 -1.47 4.49
CA SER A 32 -12.31 -0.91 5.36
C SER A 32 -12.86 0.45 4.93
N PHE A 33 -12.66 0.84 3.66
CA PHE A 33 -13.15 2.12 3.16
C PHE A 33 -14.47 1.97 2.40
N ILE A 34 -15.37 2.94 2.60
CA ILE A 34 -16.57 3.17 1.79
C ILE A 34 -16.91 4.66 1.82
N PRO A 35 -17.40 5.25 0.72
CA PRO A 35 -17.42 4.73 -0.65
C PRO A 35 -16.04 4.87 -1.35
N PRO A 36 -15.83 4.30 -2.54
CA PRO A 36 -14.67 4.63 -3.38
C PRO A 36 -14.77 6.08 -3.89
N PRO A 37 -13.66 6.71 -4.28
CA PRO A 37 -12.30 6.16 -4.37
C PRO A 37 -11.43 6.46 -3.14
N VAL A 38 -10.36 5.68 -2.99
CA VAL A 38 -9.19 6.04 -2.16
C VAL A 38 -8.00 6.24 -3.09
N SER A 39 -7.32 7.38 -2.92
CA SER A 39 -6.09 7.69 -3.64
C SER A 39 -4.89 7.27 -2.81
N VAL A 40 -4.06 6.38 -3.34
CA VAL A 40 -2.84 5.95 -2.67
C VAL A 40 -1.62 6.46 -3.40
N THR A 41 -0.72 7.09 -2.64
CA THR A 41 0.57 7.57 -3.13
C THR A 41 1.66 6.99 -2.26
N CYS A 42 2.60 6.31 -2.90
CA CYS A 42 3.72 5.67 -2.25
C CYS A 42 5.01 6.38 -2.67
N ALA A 43 5.85 6.68 -1.70
CA ALA A 43 7.17 7.25 -1.92
C ALA A 43 8.21 6.20 -1.52
N THR A 44 8.74 5.48 -2.51
CA THR A 44 10.15 5.09 -2.49
C THR A 44 10.94 6.22 -3.13
N VAL A 45 12.24 6.28 -2.86
CA VAL A 45 13.16 7.28 -3.43
C VAL A 45 13.01 7.33 -4.97
N GLY A 46 12.18 8.26 -5.47
CA GLY A 46 12.17 8.69 -6.87
C GLY A 46 11.25 8.00 -7.89
N SER A 47 10.42 7.01 -7.55
CA SER A 47 9.56 6.34 -8.57
C SER A 47 8.07 6.31 -8.20
N PRO A 48 7.16 6.65 -9.14
CA PRO A 48 5.71 6.51 -8.94
C PRO A 48 5.31 5.02 -8.96
N VAL A 49 4.57 4.58 -7.95
CA VAL A 49 4.04 3.21 -7.88
C VAL A 49 2.84 3.07 -8.82
N GLU A 50 2.97 2.19 -9.81
CA GLU A 50 2.10 2.13 -10.99
C GLU A 50 1.14 0.93 -11.01
N THR A 51 0.68 0.42 -9.85
CA THR A 51 -0.36 -0.63 -9.88
C THR A 51 -1.28 -0.58 -8.66
N THR A 52 -2.45 0.02 -8.85
CA THR A 52 -3.62 -0.16 -7.99
C THR A 52 -4.40 -1.38 -8.46
N LEU A 53 -4.33 -2.49 -7.70
CA LEU A 53 -5.05 -3.73 -8.02
C LEU A 53 -6.57 -3.58 -7.73
N PRO A 54 -7.44 -4.37 -8.42
CA PRO A 54 -8.88 -4.17 -8.41
C PRO A 54 -9.48 -4.24 -7.02
N VAL A 55 -10.51 -3.42 -6.83
CA VAL A 55 -11.15 -3.25 -5.54
C VAL A 55 -11.98 -4.49 -5.19
N VAL A 56 -11.59 -5.21 -4.14
CA VAL A 56 -12.35 -6.37 -3.65
C VAL A 56 -13.33 -5.91 -2.60
N THR A 57 -14.58 -6.37 -2.70
CA THR A 57 -15.61 -6.11 -1.70
C THR A 57 -15.71 -7.27 -0.72
N SER A 58 -15.62 -6.96 0.57
CA SER A 58 -15.84 -7.93 1.66
C SER A 58 -16.66 -7.27 2.75
N GLY A 59 -17.75 -7.92 3.18
CA GLY A 59 -18.61 -7.42 4.26
C GLY A 59 -19.21 -6.03 4.02
N GLY A 60 -19.33 -5.59 2.76
CA GLY A 60 -19.82 -4.26 2.39
C GLY A 60 -18.75 -3.17 2.31
N TYR A 61 -17.47 -3.48 2.55
CA TYR A 61 -16.34 -2.55 2.45
C TYR A 61 -15.46 -2.83 1.25
N TYR A 62 -14.77 -1.79 0.79
CA TYR A 62 -13.79 -1.90 -0.29
C TYR A 62 -12.37 -2.09 0.27
N SER A 63 -11.55 -2.82 -0.49
CA SER A 63 -10.12 -2.98 -0.24
C SER A 63 -9.35 -2.89 -1.55
N LEU A 64 -8.16 -2.31 -1.53
CA LEU A 64 -7.23 -2.25 -2.67
C LEU A 64 -5.83 -2.62 -2.20
N THR A 65 -5.00 -3.10 -3.11
CA THR A 65 -3.58 -3.36 -2.85
C THR A 65 -2.74 -2.53 -3.80
N THR A 66 -1.71 -1.89 -3.27
CA THR A 66 -0.65 -1.23 -4.04
C THR A 66 0.64 -1.99 -3.83
N ALA A 67 1.41 -2.23 -4.88
CA ALA A 67 2.67 -2.96 -4.78
C ALA A 67 3.67 -2.45 -5.83
N VAL A 68 4.95 -2.53 -5.49
CA VAL A 68 6.08 -2.22 -6.36
C VAL A 68 7.11 -3.32 -6.23
N THR A 69 7.71 -3.70 -7.35
CA THR A 69 8.82 -4.65 -7.37
C THR A 69 10.12 -3.86 -7.54
N LEU A 70 11.03 -4.03 -6.59
CA LEU A 70 12.31 -3.32 -6.54
C LEU A 70 13.44 -4.33 -6.31
N PRO A 71 14.70 -3.97 -6.64
CA PRO A 71 15.86 -4.77 -6.26
C PRO A 71 15.93 -4.97 -4.73
N LEU A 72 16.35 -6.16 -4.29
CA LEU A 72 16.42 -6.51 -2.87
C LEU A 72 17.29 -5.54 -2.06
N GLU A 73 18.42 -5.10 -2.62
CA GLU A 73 19.34 -4.14 -2.00
C GLU A 73 18.69 -2.76 -1.76
N GLU A 74 17.75 -2.35 -2.60
CA GLU A 74 17.02 -1.11 -2.42
C GLU A 74 15.97 -1.26 -1.31
N VAL A 75 15.27 -2.39 -1.26
CA VAL A 75 14.16 -2.60 -0.31
C VAL A 75 14.65 -2.74 1.12
N CYS A 76 15.71 -3.52 1.36
CA CYS A 76 16.19 -3.76 2.72
C CYS A 76 16.88 -2.55 3.38
N HIS A 77 17.04 -1.46 2.64
CA HIS A 77 17.68 -0.23 3.08
C HIS A 77 16.84 1.03 2.83
N THR A 78 15.62 0.90 2.29
CA THR A 78 14.75 2.03 1.96
C THR A 78 13.43 1.94 2.69
N GLU A 79 13.13 2.94 3.51
CA GLU A 79 11.79 3.09 4.08
C GLU A 79 10.79 3.45 2.97
N LEU A 80 9.84 2.55 2.69
CA LEU A 80 8.72 2.85 1.82
C LEU A 80 7.59 3.50 2.64
N THR A 81 7.25 4.75 2.35
CA THR A 81 6.10 5.41 3.00
C THR A 81 4.93 5.51 2.02
N CYS A 82 3.75 5.01 2.42
CA CYS A 82 2.53 5.17 1.64
C CYS A 82 1.48 6.00 2.37
N ARG A 83 0.72 6.76 1.59
CA ARG A 83 -0.36 7.64 2.05
C ARG A 83 -1.65 7.25 1.34
N ALA A 84 -2.70 7.01 2.11
CA ALA A 84 -4.06 6.81 1.62
C ALA A 84 -4.92 8.03 1.93
N GLN A 85 -5.54 8.59 0.89
CA GLN A 85 -6.45 9.73 0.98
C GLN A 85 -7.86 9.31 0.60
N HIS A 86 -8.80 9.58 1.50
CA HIS A 86 -10.20 9.24 1.31
C HIS A 86 -11.05 10.50 1.44
N GLU A 87 -11.56 10.96 0.29
CA GLU A 87 -12.30 12.22 0.20
C GLU A 87 -13.59 12.18 1.02
N ALA A 88 -14.32 11.08 0.96
CA ALA A 88 -15.62 10.96 1.60
C ALA A 88 -15.56 11.23 3.11
N THR A 89 -14.54 10.71 3.81
CA THR A 89 -14.35 10.91 5.25
C THR A 89 -13.32 11.97 5.61
N GLY A 90 -12.68 12.62 4.62
CA GLY A 90 -11.53 13.50 4.83
C GLY A 90 -10.28 12.82 5.43
N ALA A 91 -10.22 11.48 5.41
CA ALA A 91 -9.14 10.73 6.05
C ALA A 91 -7.83 10.80 5.26
N ASN A 92 -6.72 10.85 6.00
CA ASN A 92 -5.37 10.96 5.46
C ASN A 92 -4.43 10.09 6.30
N VAL A 93 -4.34 8.81 5.94
CA VAL A 93 -3.60 7.82 6.71
C VAL A 93 -2.23 7.62 6.06
N ARG A 94 -1.19 7.53 6.87
CA ARG A 94 0.18 7.25 6.43
C ARG A 94 0.68 6.04 7.18
N GLU A 95 1.39 5.17 6.48
CA GLU A 95 1.99 3.98 7.04
C GLU A 95 3.37 3.79 6.42
N ASN A 96 4.33 3.40 7.25
CA ASN A 96 5.70 3.13 6.84
C ASN A 96 5.88 1.61 6.71
N GLY A 97 6.47 1.19 5.61
CA GLY A 97 7.06 -0.13 5.46
C GLY A 97 8.51 -0.08 5.96
N PRO A 98 9.05 -1.21 6.45
CA PRO A 98 10.49 -1.37 6.68
C PRO A 98 11.32 -1.10 5.42
#